data_AF-A0A4Q1D3X8-F1
#
_entry.id   AF-A0A4Q1D3X8-F1
#
_cell.length_a   1.000
_cell.length_b   1.000
_cell.length_c   1.000
_cell.angle_alpha   90.00
_cell.angle_beta   90.00
_cell.angle_gamma   90.00
#
_symmetry.space_group_name_H-M   'P 1'
#
loop_
_entity.id
_entity.type
_entity.pdbx_description
1 polymer ?
#
loop_
_entity_poly.entity_id
_entity_poly.type
_entity_poly.pdbx_seq_one_letter_code
_entity_poly.pdbx_strand_id
1 'polypeptide(L)'
;MPDETLDRSSLERLVRALKQARVQKSLSVDEISRLIKIRTVHIERLEAGDFDFLPSLYIYSYLKKYAAELGVGDDALLDACRNELGVSTSNFSIPPPAQVVSESPRESAPEPQGKKRRGLIVTVFAAAVILSALILLFFFGGF
;
A
#
# COMPACT_ATOMS: atom_id res chain seq x y z
N MET A 1 -6.72 -28.69 22.26
CA MET A 1 -6.07 -27.37 22.28
C MET A 1 -6.30 -26.72 20.94
N PRO A 2 -7.20 -25.74 20.79
CA PRO A 2 -7.27 -25.00 19.54
C PRO A 2 -6.15 -23.95 19.55
N ASP A 3 -5.35 -23.99 18.49
CA ASP A 3 -4.82 -22.81 17.81
C ASP A 3 -3.53 -22.14 18.34
N GLU A 4 -2.41 -22.85 18.28
CA GLU A 4 -1.06 -22.25 18.27
C GLU A 4 -0.59 -21.92 16.83
N THR A 5 -1.39 -22.27 15.83
CA THR A 5 -1.08 -22.11 14.39
C THR A 5 -1.44 -20.73 13.86
N LEU A 6 -2.47 -20.06 14.39
CA LEU A 6 -2.89 -18.74 13.93
C LEU A 6 -1.85 -17.63 14.17
N ASP A 7 -0.99 -17.76 15.19
CA ASP A 7 0.04 -16.74 15.48
C ASP A 7 1.24 -16.83 14.51
N ARG A 8 1.43 -17.99 13.85
CA ARG A 8 2.55 -18.22 12.92
C ARG A 8 2.28 -17.78 11.49
N SER A 9 1.01 -17.69 11.06
CA SER A 9 0.67 -17.29 9.70
C SER A 9 0.92 -15.79 9.49
N SER A 10 1.76 -15.47 8.50
CA SER A 10 2.04 -14.08 8.14
C SER A 10 0.80 -13.42 7.52
N LEU A 11 -0.02 -14.21 6.82
CA LEU A 11 -1.30 -13.77 6.25
C LEU A 11 -2.28 -13.31 7.33
N GLU A 12 -2.49 -14.13 8.36
CA GLU A 12 -3.39 -13.80 9.47
C GLU A 12 -2.94 -12.54 10.22
N ARG A 13 -1.62 -12.39 10.44
CA ARG A 13 -1.05 -11.18 11.06
C ARG A 13 -1.31 -9.93 10.23
N LEU A 14 -1.11 -10.00 8.92
CA LEU A 14 -1.36 -8.88 8.01
C LEU A 14 -2.86 -8.54 7.97
N VAL A 15 -3.73 -9.53 7.79
CA VAL A 15 -5.19 -9.33 7.74
C VAL A 15 -5.71 -8.70 9.03
N ARG A 16 -5.24 -9.17 10.19
CA ARG A 16 -5.60 -8.58 11.48
C ARG A 16 -5.20 -7.11 11.55
N ALA A 17 -3.98 -6.78 11.12
CA ALA A 17 -3.49 -5.40 11.10
C ALA A 17 -4.31 -4.52 10.13
N LEU A 18 -4.66 -5.02 8.95
CA LEU A 18 -5.50 -4.33 7.97
C LEU A 18 -6.89 -4.03 8.55
N LYS A 19 -7.53 -5.04 9.14
CA LYS A 19 -8.85 -4.89 9.77
C LYS A 19 -8.81 -3.87 10.90
N GLN A 20 -7.80 -3.93 11.77
CA GLN A 20 -7.60 -2.97 12.86
C GLN A 20 -7.43 -1.55 12.33
N ALA A 21 -6.56 -1.34 11.34
CA ALA A 21 -6.34 -0.02 10.77
C ALA A 21 -7.58 0.53 10.04
N ARG A 22 -8.36 -0.32 9.37
CA ARG A 22 -9.64 0.07 8.77
C ARG A 22 -10.61 0.60 9.83
N VAL A 23 -10.77 -0.15 10.93
CA VAL A 23 -11.65 0.23 12.04
C VAL A 23 -11.16 1.51 12.73
N GLN A 24 -9.85 1.66 12.95
CA GLN A 24 -9.27 2.89 13.52
C GLN A 24 -9.52 4.12 12.64
N LYS A 25 -9.53 3.95 11.32
CA LYS A 25 -9.88 4.99 10.36
C LYS A 25 -11.40 5.17 10.17
N SER A 26 -12.22 4.46 10.94
CA SER A 26 -13.69 4.48 10.84
C SER A 26 -14.23 4.15 9.44
N LEU A 27 -13.50 3.34 8.67
CA LEU A 27 -13.91 2.93 7.33
C LEU A 27 -14.77 1.66 7.40
N SER A 28 -15.92 1.67 6.75
CA SER A 28 -16.69 0.46 6.46
C SER A 28 -15.97 -0.40 5.42
N VAL A 29 -16.36 -1.68 5.35
CA VAL A 29 -15.87 -2.62 4.33
C VAL A 29 -16.19 -2.11 2.92
N ASP A 30 -17.36 -1.51 2.75
CA ASP A 30 -17.83 -0.97 1.47
C ASP A 30 -17.05 0.29 1.03
N GLU A 31 -16.66 1.15 1.99
CA GLU A 31 -15.80 2.30 1.71
C GLU A 31 -14.41 1.88 1.26
N ILE A 32 -13.74 0.98 1.98
CA ILE A 32 -12.41 0.53 1.59
C ILE A 32 -12.44 -0.21 0.24
N SER A 33 -13.48 -1.02 0.02
CA SER A 33 -13.78 -1.70 -1.25
C SER A 33 -13.77 -0.72 -2.42
N ARG A 34 -14.46 0.43 -2.28
CA ARG A 34 -14.44 1.50 -3.28
C ARG A 34 -13.05 2.13 -3.47
N LEU A 35 -12.34 2.42 -2.37
CA LEU A 35 -11.02 3.07 -2.42
C LEU A 35 -10.01 2.24 -3.22
N ILE A 36 -9.90 0.94 -2.90
CA ILE A 36 -8.91 0.05 -3.53
C ILE A 36 -9.44 -0.71 -4.75
N LYS A 37 -10.70 -0.47 -5.11
CA LYS A 37 -11.42 -1.07 -6.26
C LYS A 37 -11.40 -2.60 -6.24
N ILE A 38 -11.74 -3.18 -5.08
CA ILE A 38 -11.88 -4.62 -4.87
C ILE A 38 -13.30 -4.85 -4.37
N ARG A 39 -13.99 -5.88 -4.85
CA ARG A 39 -15.38 -6.16 -4.45
C ARG A 39 -15.49 -6.35 -2.94
N THR A 40 -16.56 -5.80 -2.35
CA THR A 40 -16.85 -5.86 -0.91
C THR A 40 -16.78 -7.30 -0.38
N VAL A 41 -17.42 -8.25 -1.07
CA VAL A 41 -17.38 -9.69 -0.72
C VAL A 41 -15.95 -10.25 -0.63
N HIS A 42 -15.01 -9.77 -1.46
CA HIS A 42 -13.62 -10.24 -1.39
C HIS A 42 -12.90 -9.66 -0.18
N ILE A 43 -13.18 -8.41 0.21
CA ILE A 43 -12.62 -7.82 1.43
C ILE A 43 -13.13 -8.57 2.67
N GLU A 44 -14.41 -8.93 2.69
CA GLU A 44 -15.00 -9.72 3.78
C GLU A 44 -14.34 -11.10 3.90
N ARG A 45 -14.11 -11.78 2.77
CA ARG A 45 -13.40 -13.07 2.73
C ARG A 45 -11.97 -12.95 3.25
N LEU A 46 -11.23 -11.94 2.80
CA LEU A 46 -9.86 -11.67 3.28
C LEU A 46 -9.86 -11.40 4.79
N GLU A 47 -10.77 -10.57 5.31
CA GLU A 47 -10.88 -10.28 6.75
C GLU A 47 -11.38 -11.45 7.61
N ALA A 48 -11.94 -12.48 6.97
CA ALA A 48 -12.34 -13.73 7.59
C ALA A 48 -11.24 -14.82 7.54
N GLY A 49 -10.08 -14.52 6.93
CA GLY A 49 -9.00 -15.51 6.76
C GLY A 49 -9.25 -16.53 5.65
N ASP A 50 -10.24 -16.30 4.78
CA ASP A 50 -10.49 -17.16 3.62
C ASP A 50 -9.63 -16.69 2.45
N PHE A 51 -8.61 -17.49 2.11
CA PHE A 51 -7.69 -17.22 1.01
C PHE A 51 -7.85 -18.19 -0.17
N ASP A 52 -8.75 -19.17 -0.07
CA ASP A 52 -8.93 -20.23 -1.07
C ASP A 52 -9.92 -19.82 -2.18
N PHE A 53 -10.67 -18.74 -1.98
CA PHE A 53 -11.68 -18.27 -2.94
C PHE A 53 -11.10 -17.72 -4.25
N LEU A 54 -9.78 -17.46 -4.32
CA LEU A 54 -9.08 -16.99 -5.52
C LEU A 54 -7.68 -17.58 -5.62
N PRO A 55 -7.07 -17.60 -6.82
CA PRO A 55 -5.67 -17.99 -6.96
C PRO A 55 -4.75 -17.07 -6.15
N SER A 56 -3.69 -17.64 -5.56
CA SER A 56 -2.77 -16.99 -4.63
C SER A 56 -2.20 -15.65 -5.09
N LEU A 57 -1.92 -15.50 -6.39
CA LEU A 57 -1.41 -14.25 -6.97
C LEU A 57 -2.40 -13.09 -6.79
N TYR A 58 -3.70 -13.35 -6.90
CA TYR A 58 -4.75 -12.33 -6.74
C TYR A 58 -4.95 -11.98 -5.26
N ILE A 59 -4.96 -12.99 -4.38
CA ILE A 59 -4.99 -12.77 -2.92
C ILE A 59 -3.84 -11.86 -2.50
N TYR A 60 -2.62 -12.19 -2.89
CA TYR A 60 -1.44 -11.39 -2.58
C TYR A 60 -1.58 -9.95 -3.12
N SER A 61 -2.04 -9.81 -4.38
CA SER A 61 -2.24 -8.50 -5.00
C SER A 61 -3.25 -7.64 -4.25
N TYR A 62 -4.31 -8.25 -3.72
CA TYR A 62 -5.34 -7.57 -2.93
C TYR A 62 -4.82 -7.14 -1.56
N LEU A 63 -4.15 -8.05 -0.84
CA LEU A 63 -3.49 -7.75 0.43
C LEU A 63 -2.50 -6.59 0.27
N LYS A 64 -1.69 -6.60 -0.79
CA LYS A 64 -0.73 -5.53 -1.09
C LYS A 64 -1.42 -4.18 -1.36
N LYS A 65 -2.50 -4.16 -2.15
CA LYS A 65 -3.26 -2.91 -2.39
C LYS A 65 -3.89 -2.38 -1.11
N TYR A 66 -4.45 -3.27 -0.30
CA TYR A 66 -5.09 -2.91 0.94
C TYR A 66 -4.07 -2.35 1.95
N ALA A 67 -2.92 -3.02 2.09
CA ALA A 67 -1.76 -2.57 2.85
C ALA A 67 -1.30 -1.16 2.42
N ALA A 68 -1.17 -0.93 1.12
CA ALA A 68 -0.76 0.37 0.58
C ALA A 68 -1.76 1.50 0.90
N GLU A 69 -3.06 1.24 0.80
CA GLU A 69 -4.11 2.23 1.10
C GLU A 69 -4.15 2.60 2.58
N LEU A 70 -3.97 1.60 3.46
CA LEU A 70 -4.01 1.84 4.89
C LEU A 70 -2.68 2.28 5.49
N GLY A 71 -1.56 2.09 4.79
CA GLY A 71 -0.21 2.32 5.29
C GLY A 71 0.21 1.26 6.31
N VAL A 72 -0.19 0.00 6.10
CA VAL A 72 0.00 -1.14 7.02
C VAL A 72 0.80 -2.23 6.33
N GLY A 73 1.68 -2.90 7.08
CA GLY A 73 2.51 -3.99 6.57
C GLY A 73 3.80 -3.47 5.94
N ASP A 74 4.92 -3.84 6.55
CA ASP A 74 6.24 -3.57 5.98
C ASP A 74 6.55 -4.56 4.85
N ASP A 75 7.63 -4.26 4.12
CA ASP A 75 8.07 -5.08 2.99
C ASP A 75 8.38 -6.52 3.43
N ALA A 76 8.91 -6.73 4.63
CA ALA A 76 9.24 -8.06 5.15
C ALA A 76 8.00 -8.91 5.41
N LEU A 77 6.95 -8.33 5.99
CA LEU A 77 5.67 -9.02 6.22
C LEU A 77 4.97 -9.33 4.90
N LEU A 78 5.00 -8.40 3.94
CA LEU A 78 4.42 -8.62 2.61
C LEU A 78 5.16 -9.73 1.87
N ASP A 79 6.49 -9.77 1.93
CA ASP A 79 7.28 -10.85 1.33
C ASP A 79 7.05 -12.20 2.02
N ALA A 80 6.88 -12.21 3.35
CA ALA A 80 6.50 -13.43 4.06
C ALA A 80 5.13 -13.96 3.60
N CYS A 81 4.13 -13.07 3.46
CA CYS A 81 2.81 -13.42 2.91
C CYS A 81 2.90 -13.95 1.47
N ARG A 82 3.74 -13.33 0.63
CA ARG A 82 3.98 -13.78 -0.74
C ARG A 82 4.53 -15.21 -0.77
N ASN A 83 5.50 -15.50 0.08
CA ASN A 83 6.14 -16.81 0.19
C ASN A 83 5.16 -17.87 0.71
N GLU A 84 4.37 -17.53 1.73
CA GLU A 84 3.33 -18.40 2.29
C GLU A 84 2.27 -18.76 1.25
N LEU A 85 1.90 -17.80 0.39
CA LEU A 85 0.99 -18.01 -0.74
C LEU A 85 1.64 -18.73 -1.94
N GLY A 86 2.94 -19.02 -1.91
CA GLY A 86 3.66 -19.66 -3.01
C GLY A 86 3.77 -18.81 -4.28
N VAL A 87 3.73 -17.48 -4.16
CA VAL A 87 3.71 -16.56 -5.32
C VAL A 87 5.14 -16.23 -5.77
N SER A 88 5.67 -16.99 -6.74
CA SER A 88 6.99 -16.72 -7.33
C SER A 88 7.01 -15.50 -8.26
N THR A 89 8.12 -14.77 -8.27
CA THR A 89 8.36 -13.59 -9.15
C THR A 89 8.80 -13.96 -10.58
N SER A 90 9.02 -15.24 -10.89
CA SER A 90 9.74 -15.67 -12.09
C SER A 90 8.95 -15.68 -13.41
N ASN A 91 7.63 -15.46 -13.39
CA ASN A 91 6.80 -15.60 -14.61
C ASN A 91 6.55 -14.30 -15.38
N PHE A 92 7.21 -13.19 -15.02
CA PHE A 92 7.18 -11.96 -15.81
C PHE A 92 8.52 -11.74 -16.53
N SER A 93 8.90 -12.71 -17.38
CA SER A 93 9.88 -12.44 -18.43
C SER A 93 9.15 -11.64 -19.50
N ILE A 94 9.17 -10.32 -19.37
CA ILE A 94 8.84 -9.44 -20.49
C ILE A 94 9.97 -9.71 -21.49
N PRO A 95 9.71 -10.32 -22.67
CA PRO A 95 10.76 -10.40 -23.68
C PRO A 95 11.22 -8.96 -23.94
N PRO A 96 12.54 -8.69 -23.92
CA PRO A 96 13.05 -7.35 -24.20
C PRO A 96 12.41 -6.89 -25.52
N PRO A 97 11.92 -5.64 -25.60
CA PRO A 97 11.30 -5.15 -26.83
C PRO A 97 12.27 -5.41 -27.97
N ALA A 98 11.81 -6.15 -28.98
CA ALA A 98 12.62 -6.52 -30.13
C ALA A 98 13.30 -5.25 -30.66
N GLN A 99 14.63 -5.26 -30.69
CA GLN A 99 15.43 -4.13 -31.12
C GLN A 99 15.13 -3.90 -32.60
N VAL A 100 14.26 -2.93 -32.89
CA VAL A 100 14.10 -2.42 -34.24
C VAL A 100 15.39 -1.66 -34.52
N VAL A 101 16.26 -2.26 -35.33
CA VAL A 101 17.46 -1.62 -35.85
C VAL A 101 17.01 -0.35 -36.58
N SER A 102 17.40 0.82 -36.06
CA SER A 102 17.38 2.06 -36.81
C SER A 102 18.60 2.86 -36.41
N GLU A 103 19.44 3.07 -37.41
CA GLU A 103 20.77 3.65 -37.37
C GLU A 103 20.73 5.10 -36.86
N SER A 104 21.68 5.44 -35.99
CA SER A 104 21.99 6.83 -35.58
C SER A 104 22.59 7.60 -36.76
N PRO A 105 22.32 8.91 -36.93
CA PRO A 105 23.29 9.91 -36.45
C PRO A 105 22.70 11.18 -35.78
N ARG A 106 23.23 11.48 -34.58
CA ARG A 106 23.41 12.78 -33.88
C ARG A 106 22.37 13.90 -34.12
N GLU A 107 21.66 14.27 -33.05
CA GLU A 107 21.51 15.69 -32.70
C GLU A 107 21.34 15.88 -31.18
N SER A 108 22.12 16.81 -30.63
CA SER A 108 22.12 17.22 -29.23
C SER A 108 20.80 17.90 -28.86
N ALA A 109 20.09 17.41 -27.83
CA ALA A 109 19.15 18.21 -27.06
C ALA A 109 18.97 17.61 -25.64
N PRO A 110 18.86 18.45 -24.60
CA PRO A 110 18.97 18.02 -23.21
C PRO A 110 17.69 17.33 -22.71
N GLU A 111 17.87 16.33 -21.85
CA GLU A 111 16.80 15.56 -21.21
C GLU A 111 15.84 16.43 -20.40
N PRO A 112 14.50 16.23 -20.50
CA PRO A 112 13.61 16.62 -19.42
C PRO A 112 13.66 15.52 -18.35
N GLN A 113 14.50 15.73 -17.33
CA GLN A 113 14.50 14.93 -16.11
C GLN A 113 13.13 15.02 -15.42
N GLY A 114 12.40 13.89 -15.44
CA GLY A 114 11.17 13.67 -14.70
C GLY A 114 11.40 13.75 -13.18
N LYS A 115 11.21 14.95 -12.65
CA LYS A 115 11.30 15.32 -11.23
C LYS A 115 10.51 14.37 -10.32
N LYS A 116 11.24 13.63 -9.49
CA LYS A 116 10.74 12.94 -8.28
C LYS A 116 10.02 13.97 -7.38
N ARG A 117 8.70 13.91 -7.32
CA ARG A 117 7.86 14.72 -6.41
C ARG A 117 7.96 14.21 -4.97
N ARG A 118 9.14 14.35 -4.36
CA ARG A 118 9.41 14.01 -2.95
C ARG A 118 9.52 15.23 -2.02
N GLY A 119 9.08 16.41 -2.47
CA GLY A 119 9.25 17.68 -1.75
C GLY A 119 7.97 18.36 -1.23
N LEU A 120 6.77 17.82 -1.48
CA LEU A 120 5.51 18.53 -1.15
C LEU A 120 4.94 18.20 0.24
N ILE A 121 5.44 17.17 0.93
CA ILE A 121 4.89 16.75 2.23
C ILE A 121 5.50 17.57 3.38
N VAL A 122 6.69 18.16 3.20
CA VAL A 122 7.39 18.90 4.26
C VAL A 122 6.83 20.33 4.47
N THR A 123 6.25 20.95 3.43
CA THR A 123 5.77 22.34 3.53
C THR A 123 4.45 22.49 4.30
N VAL A 124 3.58 21.48 4.28
CA VAL A 124 2.29 21.53 4.99
C VAL A 124 2.47 21.47 6.52
N PHE A 125 3.43 20.70 7.01
CA PHE A 125 3.73 20.62 8.45
C PHE A 125 4.22 21.94 9.03
N ALA A 126 5.08 22.67 8.31
CA ALA A 126 5.58 23.97 8.77
C ALA A 126 4.46 25.02 8.91
N ALA A 127 3.52 25.07 7.96
CA ALA A 127 2.40 25.99 8.01
C ALA A 127 1.43 25.68 9.17
N ALA A 128 1.18 24.39 9.45
CA ALA A 128 0.32 23.96 10.55
C ALA A 128 0.92 24.31 11.93
N VAL A 129 2.24 24.15 12.10
CA VAL A 129 2.92 24.53 13.36
C VAL A 129 2.84 26.04 13.59
N ILE A 130 3.08 26.85 12.56
CA ILE A 130 3.00 28.32 12.68
C ILE A 130 1.57 28.76 13.02
N LEU A 131 0.56 28.17 12.38
CA LEU A 131 -0.85 28.50 12.66
C LEU A 131 -1.23 28.11 14.11
N SER A 132 -0.79 26.95 14.58
CA SER A 132 -1.04 26.50 15.96
C SER A 132 -0.42 27.43 17.01
N ALA A 133 0.82 27.89 16.78
CA ALA A 133 1.52 28.81 17.67
C ALA A 133 0.82 30.19 17.75
N LEU A 134 0.33 30.70 16.61
CA LEU A 134 -0.40 31.98 16.58
C LEU A 134 -1.72 31.92 17.34
N ILE A 135 -2.45 30.81 17.25
CA ILE A 135 -3.71 30.61 17.99
C ILE A 135 -3.44 30.57 19.50
N LEU A 136 -2.39 29.87 19.94
CA LEU A 136 -2.03 29.80 21.36
C LEU A 136 -1.63 31.17 21.92
N LEU A 137 -0.87 31.96 21.16
CA LEU A 137 -0.45 33.30 21.58
C LEU A 137 -1.65 34.26 21.69
N PHE A 138 -2.61 34.16 20.78
CA PHE A 138 -3.84 34.96 20.84
C PHE A 138 -4.73 34.62 22.05
N PHE A 139 -4.85 33.33 22.39
CA PHE A 139 -5.65 32.88 23.53
C PHE A 139 -4.98 33.11 24.89
N PHE A 140 -3.65 33.02 24.98
CA PHE A 140 -2.91 33.20 26.25
C PHE A 140 -2.39 34.62 26.47
N GLY A 141 -2.23 35.43 25.42
CA GLY A 141 -1.77 36.82 25.54
C GLY A 141 -2.87 37.86 25.76
N GLY A 142 -4.14 37.43 25.81
CA GLY A 142 -5.32 38.30 25.89
C GLY A 142 -6.00 38.34 27.26
N PHE A 143 -5.32 37.98 28.37
CA PHE A 143 -5.85 38.04 29.73
C PHE A 143 -4.93 38.88 30.65
#